data_AF-A0A2P2IUI0-F1
#
_entry.id   AF-A0A2P2IUI0-F1
#
_cell.length_a   1.000
_cell.length_b   1.000
_cell.length_c   1.000
_cell.angle_alpha   90.00
_cell.angle_beta   90.00
_cell.angle_gamma   90.00
#
_symmetry.space_group_name_H-M   'P 1'
#
loop_
_entity.id
_entity.type
_entity.pdbx_description
1 polymer ?
#
loop_
_entity_poly.entity_id
_entity_poly.type
_entity_poly.pdbx_seq_one_letter_code
_entity_poly.pdbx_strand_id
1 'polypeptide(L)'
;MGVPYPKSQPMRMYATLWDAEDWATRGGLVKTDWTKAPFTASFRSYNANACTSSNGASTCSSSAWFSQQLDSTSQKQLKWVQKNYMIYSYCTDAKRFPQGPPAECSVTSKK
;
A
#
# COMPACT_ATOMS: atom_id res chain seq x y z
N MET A 1 -4.50 17.19 11.73
CA MET A 1 -3.52 16.09 11.93
C MET A 1 -2.32 16.41 11.06
N GLY A 2 -1.19 16.79 11.66
CA GLY A 2 0.04 17.19 10.95
C GLY A 2 0.85 16.02 10.39
N VAL A 3 0.19 14.93 10.00
CA VAL A 3 0.83 13.75 9.42
C VAL A 3 1.09 14.02 7.92
N PRO A 4 2.34 13.89 7.43
CA PRO A 4 2.65 14.06 6.01
C PRO A 4 1.82 13.14 5.12
N TYR A 5 1.39 13.65 3.97
CA TYR A 5 0.62 12.91 2.98
C TYR A 5 1.19 13.15 1.57
N PRO A 6 1.28 12.12 0.70
CA PRO A 6 1.82 12.26 -0.66
C PRO A 6 0.85 13.03 -1.56
N LYS A 7 0.83 14.36 -1.41
CA LYS A 7 -0.12 15.25 -2.10
C LYS A 7 0.45 15.90 -3.35
N SER A 8 1.72 16.32 -3.30
CA SER A 8 2.28 17.23 -4.31
C SER A 8 3.56 16.72 -4.97
N GLN A 9 3.97 15.50 -4.66
CA GLN A 9 5.16 14.86 -5.25
C GLN A 9 4.70 13.88 -6.33
N PRO A 10 4.98 14.13 -7.63
CA PRO A 10 4.67 13.18 -8.69
C PRO A 10 5.37 11.84 -8.49
N MET A 11 4.67 10.74 -8.76
CA MET A 11 5.17 9.38 -8.56
C MET A 11 5.31 8.62 -9.88
N ARG A 12 6.11 7.54 -9.87
CA ARG A 12 6.27 6.60 -10.99
C ARG A 12 5.86 5.21 -10.55
N MET A 13 5.34 4.42 -11.48
CA MET A 13 5.04 3.01 -11.27
C MET A 13 6.30 2.17 -11.52
N TYR A 14 6.57 1.22 -10.63
CA TYR A 14 7.68 0.27 -10.75
C TYR A 14 7.15 -1.14 -10.51
N ALA A 15 7.71 -2.11 -11.22
CA ALA A 15 7.47 -3.54 -10.98
C ALA A 15 8.82 -4.26 -11.06
N THR A 16 9.17 -4.99 -10.00
CA THR A 16 10.46 -5.68 -9.89
C THR A 16 10.27 -7.06 -9.26
N LEU A 17 11.12 -8.00 -9.65
CA LEU A 17 11.33 -9.27 -8.96
C LEU A 17 12.77 -9.25 -8.47
N TRP A 18 12.98 -9.39 -7.16
CA TRP A 18 14.30 -9.29 -6.54
C TRP A 18 14.37 -10.16 -5.28
N ASP A 19 15.59 -10.49 -4.86
CA ASP A 19 15.85 -11.29 -3.66
C ASP A 19 15.87 -10.43 -2.39
N ALA A 20 15.13 -10.86 -1.37
CA ALA A 20 14.93 -10.12 -0.12
C ALA A 20 14.97 -11.07 1.10
N GLU A 21 15.87 -12.03 1.07
CA GLU A 21 15.92 -13.17 2.01
C GLU A 21 16.16 -12.78 3.47
N ASP A 22 16.57 -11.55 3.76
CA ASP A 22 16.75 -11.06 5.13
C ASP A 22 15.45 -10.75 5.85
N TRP A 23 14.32 -10.62 5.14
CA TRP A 23 13.05 -10.27 5.79
C TRP A 23 11.80 -10.88 5.14
N ALA A 24 11.84 -11.27 3.86
CA ALA A 24 10.62 -11.59 3.10
C ALA A 24 9.84 -12.81 3.63
N THR A 25 10.53 -13.93 3.92
CA THR A 25 9.88 -15.19 4.30
C THR A 25 10.15 -15.52 5.77
N ARG A 26 9.08 -15.66 6.56
CA ARG A 26 9.14 -15.87 8.03
C ARG A 26 10.07 -14.86 8.74
N GLY A 27 10.05 -13.60 8.31
CA GLY A 27 10.92 -12.55 8.88
C GLY A 27 12.41 -12.79 8.64
N GLY A 28 12.78 -13.47 7.55
CA GLY A 28 14.17 -13.75 7.16
C GLY A 28 14.69 -15.12 7.59
N LEU A 29 13.87 -15.93 8.26
CA LEU A 29 14.26 -17.27 8.73
C LEU A 29 14.36 -18.31 7.60
N VAL A 30 13.71 -18.07 6.46
CA VAL A 30 13.76 -18.96 5.30
C VAL A 30 14.45 -18.22 4.16
N LYS A 31 15.59 -18.76 3.72
CA LYS A 31 16.46 -18.19 2.68
C LYS A 31 16.08 -18.70 1.30
N THR A 32 16.51 -17.98 0.27
CA THR A 32 16.20 -18.33 -1.12
C THR A 32 16.95 -19.60 -1.52
N ASP A 33 16.21 -20.63 -1.94
CA ASP A 33 16.81 -21.83 -2.53
C ASP A 33 17.09 -21.60 -4.02
N TRP A 34 18.30 -21.11 -4.32
CA TRP A 34 18.74 -20.81 -5.68
C TRP A 34 18.80 -22.02 -6.61
N THR A 35 18.75 -23.25 -6.08
CA THR A 35 18.63 -24.46 -6.92
C THR A 35 17.27 -24.55 -7.63
N LYS A 36 16.28 -23.75 -7.20
CA LYS A 36 14.94 -23.64 -7.80
C LYS A 36 14.82 -22.55 -8.86
N ALA A 37 15.91 -21.85 -9.18
CA ALA A 37 15.93 -20.85 -10.22
C ALA A 37 15.63 -21.48 -11.61
N PRO A 38 15.03 -20.72 -12.55
CA PRO A 38 14.70 -19.30 -12.47
C PRO A 38 13.37 -19.00 -11.76
N PHE A 39 13.36 -17.96 -10.93
CA PHE A 39 12.12 -17.40 -10.38
C PHE A 39 11.48 -16.48 -11.42
N THR A 40 10.26 -16.80 -11.85
CA THR A 40 9.61 -16.09 -12.97
C THR A 40 8.31 -15.43 -12.51
N ALA A 41 8.21 -14.12 -12.69
CA ALA A 41 6.97 -13.36 -12.53
C ALA A 41 6.47 -12.88 -13.90
N SER A 42 5.21 -13.15 -14.21
CA SER A 42 4.58 -12.75 -15.48
C SER A 42 3.56 -11.64 -15.22
N PHE A 43 3.67 -10.54 -15.97
CA PHE A 43 2.76 -9.40 -15.90
C PHE A 43 2.03 -9.24 -17.23
N ARG A 44 0.74 -8.93 -17.19
CA ARG A 44 -0.10 -8.65 -18.36
C ARG A 44 -1.07 -7.52 -18.06
N SER A 45 -1.68 -6.96 -19.10
CA SER A 45 -2.76 -5.98 -19.00
C SER A 45 -2.37 -4.70 -18.23
N TYR A 46 -1.23 -4.10 -18.59
CA TYR A 46 -0.83 -2.81 -18.03
C TYR A 46 -1.84 -1.73 -18.42
N ASN A 47 -2.56 -1.19 -17.43
CA ASN A 47 -3.51 -0.10 -17.61
C ASN A 47 -3.18 1.02 -16.61
N ALA A 48 -2.82 2.18 -17.13
CA ALA A 48 -2.53 3.37 -16.34
C ALA A 48 -3.52 4.47 -16.68
N ASN A 49 -4.61 4.55 -15.91
CA ASN A 49 -5.47 5.72 -15.86
C ASN A 49 -4.97 6.63 -14.74
N ALA A 50 -4.30 7.73 -15.09
CA ALA A 50 -3.68 8.63 -14.12
C ALA A 50 -3.74 10.07 -14.61
N CYS A 51 -3.75 11.02 -13.67
CA CYS A 51 -3.35 12.38 -13.97
C CYS A 51 -1.81 12.47 -13.98
N THR A 52 -1.25 13.16 -14.95
CA THR A 52 0.20 13.23 -15.18
C THR A 52 0.73 14.60 -14.81
N SER A 53 2.01 14.68 -14.46
CA SER A 53 2.71 15.94 -14.27
C SER A 53 3.88 16.02 -15.23
N SER A 54 3.98 17.14 -15.93
CA SER A 54 5.07 17.44 -16.87
C SER A 54 5.45 18.92 -16.77
N ASN A 55 6.75 19.23 -16.83
CA ASN A 55 7.26 20.60 -16.77
C ASN A 55 6.71 21.45 -15.60
N GLY A 56 6.49 20.83 -14.44
CA GLY A 56 5.94 21.51 -13.26
C GLY A 56 4.43 21.78 -13.30
N ALA A 57 3.74 21.46 -14.40
CA ALA A 57 2.29 21.50 -14.51
C ALA A 57 1.69 20.10 -14.25
N SER A 58 0.46 20.06 -13.74
CA SER A 58 -0.27 18.82 -13.46
C SER A 58 -1.61 18.81 -14.19
N THR A 59 -1.97 17.67 -14.77
CA THR A 59 -3.31 17.46 -15.36
C THR A 59 -4.33 17.01 -14.30
N CYS A 60 -3.94 16.94 -13.03
CA CYS A 60 -4.83 16.56 -11.95
C CYS A 60 -5.83 17.69 -11.66
N SER A 61 -6.95 17.70 -12.39
CA SER A 61 -8.18 18.38 -11.98
C SER A 61 -9.02 17.47 -11.09
N SER A 62 -9.99 18.00 -10.35
CA SER A 62 -10.93 17.20 -9.57
C SER A 62 -11.79 16.31 -10.48
N SER A 63 -11.25 15.17 -10.90
CA SER A 63 -11.94 14.21 -11.76
C SER A 63 -12.67 13.17 -10.92
N ALA A 64 -13.89 12.82 -11.33
CA ALA A 64 -14.84 12.07 -10.52
C ALA A 64 -14.42 10.62 -10.19
N TRP A 65 -13.47 10.02 -10.92
CA TRP A 65 -13.17 8.60 -10.75
C TRP A 65 -12.21 8.32 -9.58
N PHE A 66 -11.21 9.18 -9.33
CA PHE A 66 -10.24 9.00 -8.22
C PHE A 66 -10.61 9.77 -6.95
N SER A 67 -11.68 10.55 -6.96
CA SER A 67 -12.22 11.24 -5.78
C SER A 67 -13.30 10.44 -5.05
N GLN A 68 -13.52 9.18 -5.43
CA GLN A 68 -14.56 8.33 -4.84
C GLN A 68 -14.17 7.88 -3.43
N GLN A 69 -15.18 7.73 -2.58
CA GLN A 69 -15.04 7.13 -1.26
C GLN A 69 -15.63 5.72 -1.27
N LEU A 70 -15.13 4.86 -0.38
CA LEU A 70 -15.69 3.53 -0.21
C LEU A 70 -17.13 3.63 0.29
N ASP A 71 -18.05 2.97 -0.41
CA ASP A 71 -19.42 2.80 0.06
C ASP A 71 -19.51 1.84 1.26
N SER A 72 -20.70 1.74 1.85
CA SER A 72 -20.90 0.92 3.06
C SER A 72 -20.61 -0.56 2.84
N THR A 73 -20.85 -1.08 1.63
CA THR A 73 -20.60 -2.48 1.27
C THR A 73 -19.10 -2.76 1.20
N SER A 74 -18.36 -1.90 0.51
CA SER A 74 -16.90 -1.98 0.36
C SER A 74 -16.20 -1.81 1.71
N GLN A 75 -16.70 -0.91 2.57
CA GLN A 75 -16.20 -0.78 3.94
C GLN A 75 -16.41 -2.06 4.77
N LYS A 76 -17.55 -2.75 4.63
CA LYS A 76 -17.80 -4.05 5.30
C LYS A 76 -16.86 -5.12 4.77
N GLN A 77 -16.63 -5.18 3.46
CA GLN A 77 -15.68 -6.11 2.85
C GLN A 77 -14.26 -5.88 3.36
N LEU A 78 -13.80 -4.62 3.40
CA LEU A 78 -12.49 -4.26 3.96
C LEU A 78 -12.36 -4.72 5.41
N LYS A 79 -13.37 -4.46 6.26
CA LYS A 79 -13.38 -4.92 7.67
C LYS A 79 -13.33 -6.45 7.77
N TRP A 80 -14.03 -7.16 6.89
CA TRP A 80 -14.00 -8.62 6.87
C TRP A 80 -12.63 -9.15 6.47
N VAL A 81 -11.97 -8.58 5.45
CA VAL A 81 -10.61 -8.97 5.07
C VAL A 81 -9.63 -8.69 6.21
N GLN A 82 -9.71 -7.49 6.81
CA GLN A 82 -8.89 -7.13 7.97
C GLN A 82 -9.09 -8.09 9.15
N LYS A 83 -10.32 -8.54 9.40
CA LYS A 83 -10.61 -9.45 10.50
C LYS A 83 -10.13 -10.89 10.25
N ASN A 84 -10.20 -11.37 9.01
CA ASN A 84 -10.01 -12.80 8.71
C ASN A 84 -8.66 -13.14 8.07
N TYR A 85 -7.98 -12.18 7.42
CA TYR A 85 -6.76 -12.46 6.63
C TYR A 85 -5.56 -11.58 6.98
N MET A 86 -5.73 -10.51 7.78
CA MET A 86 -4.63 -9.63 8.15
C MET A 86 -3.77 -10.28 9.25
N ILE A 87 -2.51 -10.57 8.92
CA ILE A 87 -1.56 -11.20 9.86
C ILE A 87 -0.64 -10.19 10.56
N TYR A 88 -0.56 -8.95 10.07
CA TYR A 88 0.24 -7.88 10.65
C TYR A 88 -0.41 -6.52 10.38
N SER A 89 -0.36 -5.62 11.37
CA SER A 89 -0.74 -4.22 11.23
C SER A 89 0.12 -3.35 12.13
N TYR A 90 0.76 -2.34 11.56
CA TYR A 90 1.60 -1.40 12.31
C TYR A 90 0.80 -0.58 13.32
N CYS A 91 -0.49 -0.32 13.06
CA CYS A 91 -1.38 0.41 13.97
C CYS A 91 -1.69 -0.35 15.27
N THR A 92 -1.48 -1.66 15.32
CA THR A 92 -1.70 -2.48 16.51
C THR A 92 -0.40 -3.05 17.08
N ASP A 93 0.75 -2.66 16.52
CA ASP A 93 2.07 -3.13 16.92
C ASP A 93 2.59 -2.31 18.12
N ALA A 94 2.15 -2.68 19.32
CA ALA A 94 2.55 -2.02 20.56
C ALA A 94 4.05 -2.19 20.90
N LYS A 95 4.73 -3.18 20.31
CA LYS A 95 6.19 -3.35 20.49
C LYS A 95 6.93 -2.29 19.69
N ARG A 96 6.51 -2.04 18.45
CA ARG A 96 7.10 -1.01 17.59
C ARG A 96 6.71 0.39 18.04
N PHE A 97 5.49 0.57 18.55
CA PHE A 97 4.96 1.86 18.99
C PHE A 97 4.54 1.81 20.47
N PRO A 98 5.51 1.81 21.41
CA PRO A 98 5.23 1.67 22.83
C PRO A 98 4.49 2.86 23.45
N GLN A 99 4.55 4.03 22.82
CA GLN A 99 3.85 5.25 23.26
C GLN A 99 2.43 5.36 22.71
N GLY A 100 1.92 4.30 22.08
CA GLY A 100 0.64 4.28 21.38
C GLY A 100 0.82 4.40 19.87
N PRO A 101 -0.24 4.05 19.11
CA PRO A 101 -0.16 3.97 17.67
C PRO A 101 0.03 5.35 17.02
N PRO A 102 0.58 5.39 15.79
CA PRO A 102 0.66 6.61 15.01
C PRO A 102 -0.67 7.35 14.86
N ALA A 103 -0.62 8.68 14.74
CA ALA A 103 -1.82 9.53 14.78
C ALA A 103 -2.83 9.25 13.65
N GLU A 104 -2.36 8.75 12.51
CA GLU A 104 -3.19 8.35 11.36
C GLU A 104 -4.02 7.08 11.62
N CYS A 105 -3.66 6.25 12.59
CA CYS A 105 -4.37 5.01 12.92
C CYS A 105 -5.73 5.26 13.59
N SER A 106 -5.94 6.45 14.14
CA SER A 106 -7.17 6.84 14.84
C SER A 106 -8.15 7.60 13.94
N VAL A 107 -7.89 7.68 12.63
CA VAL A 107 -8.77 8.39 11.69
C VAL A 107 -10.02 7.56 11.43
N THR A 108 -11.08 7.83 12.20
CA THR A 108 -12.45 7.50 11.79
C THR A 108 -12.79 8.35 10.57
N SER A 109 -13.18 7.70 9.46
CA SER A 109 -13.74 8.39 8.29
C SER A 109 -14.85 9.32 8.79
N LYS A 110 -14.65 10.64 8.67
CA LYS A 110 -15.70 11.61 8.96
C LYS A 110 -16.85 11.29 8.01
N LYS A 111 -17.99 10.98 8.60
CA LYS A 111 -19.27 10.83 7.91
C LYS A 111 -19.71 12.17 7.35
#